data_AF-A0AAP3SXR5-F1
#
_entry.id   AF-A0AAP3SXR5-F1
#
_cell.length_a   1.000
_cell.length_b   1.000
_cell.length_c   1.000
_cell.angle_alpha   90.00
_cell.angle_beta   90.00
_cell.angle_gamma   90.00
#
_symmetry.space_group_name_H-M   'P 1'
#
loop_
_entity.id
_entity.type
_entity.pdbx_description
1 polymer ?
#
loop_
_entity_poly.entity_id
_entity_poly.type
_entity_poly.pdbx_seq_one_letter_code
_entity_poly.pdbx_strand_id
1 'polypeptide(L)'
;MKKLLFLIMTALIVVGCSKSDEEKSDIQEIWLNGYKALTPESDYENISTTFLLFKADNNEEFDVKKQTFSGNILDYQKIQDETWNLLSKSKIKKKDGSIVDATYSIFASSIKATYTSAKVKIGKYFMVAIYSDSKTGYHWLYSNKYACQYVDIPYRYNPWDYSVVFPCDLHNYGKIEWVSWNQTPYPYEFEFSK
;
A
#
# COMPACT_ATOMS: atom_id res chain seq x y z
N MET A 1 -0.40 3.52 -83.51
CA MET A 1 -0.48 3.07 -82.10
C MET A 1 -0.37 4.29 -81.19
N LYS A 2 -1.47 4.62 -80.50
CA LYS A 2 -1.60 5.77 -79.58
C LYS A 2 -0.72 5.55 -78.34
N LYS A 3 0.09 6.52 -77.93
CA LYS A 3 0.58 6.62 -76.56
C LYS A 3 -0.03 7.86 -75.93
N LEU A 4 -0.88 7.57 -74.96
CA LEU A 4 -1.80 8.42 -74.24
C LEU A 4 -1.06 9.10 -73.09
N LEU A 5 -1.34 10.40 -72.90
CA LEU A 5 -1.05 11.19 -71.70
C LEU A 5 -1.53 10.45 -70.44
N PHE A 6 -0.77 10.48 -69.35
CA PHE A 6 -1.34 10.38 -68.01
C PHE A 6 -0.69 11.36 -67.05
N LEU A 7 -1.43 12.42 -66.75
CA LEU A 7 -1.31 13.26 -65.56
C LEU A 7 -1.69 12.39 -64.35
N ILE A 8 -0.86 12.36 -63.30
CA ILE A 8 -1.28 11.84 -61.99
C ILE A 8 -1.29 13.01 -61.02
N MET A 9 -2.50 13.51 -60.78
CA MET A 9 -2.85 14.33 -59.63
C MET A 9 -3.55 13.38 -58.66
N THR A 10 -2.91 13.01 -57.54
CA THR A 10 -3.65 12.35 -56.44
C THR A 10 -3.09 12.76 -55.07
N ALA A 11 -3.94 13.55 -54.41
CA ALA A 11 -4.27 13.51 -52.99
C ALA A 11 -3.13 13.67 -51.98
N LEU A 12 -2.99 14.91 -51.52
CA LEU A 12 -2.63 15.23 -50.13
C LEU A 12 -3.52 14.38 -49.21
N ILE A 13 -2.97 13.32 -48.63
CA ILE A 13 -3.53 12.71 -47.44
C ILE A 13 -3.25 13.73 -46.33
N VAL A 14 -4.22 14.61 -46.08
CA VAL A 14 -4.31 15.31 -44.81
C VAL A 14 -4.55 14.19 -43.79
N VAL A 15 -3.47 13.70 -43.19
CA VAL A 15 -3.55 12.92 -41.96
C VAL A 15 -4.08 13.90 -40.93
N GLY A 16 -5.40 13.97 -40.82
CA GLY A 16 -6.04 14.61 -39.69
C GLY A 16 -5.48 13.93 -38.46
N CYS A 17 -4.68 14.67 -37.68
CA CYS A 17 -4.48 14.36 -36.28
C CYS A 17 -5.86 14.37 -35.64
N SER A 18 -6.54 13.22 -35.64
CA SER A 18 -7.58 12.98 -34.66
C SER A 18 -6.88 13.03 -33.31
N LYS A 19 -6.95 14.18 -32.64
CA LYS A 19 -6.93 14.18 -31.18
C LYS A 19 -8.18 13.39 -30.78
N SER A 20 -8.04 12.07 -30.73
CA SER A 20 -8.88 11.29 -29.85
C SER A 20 -8.54 11.81 -28.48
N ASP A 21 -9.42 12.62 -27.91
CA ASP A 21 -9.40 12.90 -26.49
C ASP A 21 -9.56 11.53 -25.82
N GLU A 22 -8.44 10.88 -25.48
CA GLU A 22 -8.43 9.68 -24.66
C GLU A 22 -9.16 10.06 -23.38
N GLU A 23 -10.34 9.47 -23.16
CA GLU A 23 -11.04 9.58 -21.89
C GLU A 23 -10.04 9.19 -20.81
N LYS A 24 -9.71 10.15 -19.93
CA LYS A 24 -8.82 9.88 -18.81
C LYS A 24 -9.45 8.76 -17.98
N SER A 25 -8.79 7.61 -17.96
CA SER A 25 -9.23 6.47 -17.17
C SER A 25 -9.41 6.89 -15.71
N ASP A 26 -10.52 6.48 -15.10
CA ASP A 26 -10.76 6.65 -13.67
C ASP A 26 -10.01 5.61 -12.82
N ILE A 27 -9.14 4.81 -13.44
CA ILE A 27 -8.32 3.78 -12.82
C ILE A 27 -6.85 4.21 -12.86
N GLN A 28 -6.19 4.15 -11.71
CA GLN A 28 -4.78 4.40 -11.52
C GLN A 28 -4.06 3.11 -11.14
N GLU A 29 -2.88 2.87 -11.73
CA GLU A 29 -1.96 1.85 -11.25
C GLU A 29 -1.16 2.38 -10.05
N ILE A 30 -1.04 1.56 -9.01
CA ILE A 30 -0.22 1.80 -7.82
C ILE A 30 0.72 0.62 -7.58
N TRP A 31 1.85 0.89 -6.94
CA TRP A 31 2.85 -0.09 -6.55
C TRP A 31 2.87 -0.23 -5.04
N LEU A 32 2.95 -1.47 -4.55
CA LEU A 32 2.80 -1.82 -3.15
C LEU A 32 3.91 -2.78 -2.72
N ASN A 33 4.57 -2.47 -1.60
CA ASN A 33 5.62 -3.31 -1.00
C ASN A 33 5.65 -3.21 0.51
N GLY A 34 5.92 -4.35 1.15
CA GLY A 34 6.23 -4.41 2.57
C GLY A 34 7.70 -4.74 2.79
N TYR A 35 8.29 -4.09 3.78
CA TYR A 35 9.63 -4.40 4.26
C TYR A 35 9.62 -4.57 5.78
N LYS A 36 10.66 -5.20 6.32
CA LYS A 36 10.97 -5.15 7.74
C LYS A 36 12.39 -4.62 7.97
N ALA A 37 12.57 -3.99 9.12
CA ALA A 37 13.86 -3.55 9.63
C ALA A 37 14.08 -4.13 11.03
N LEU A 38 15.24 -4.72 11.25
CA LEU A 38 15.65 -5.23 12.56
C LEU A 38 16.13 -4.10 13.45
N THR A 39 16.96 -3.20 12.93
CA THR A 39 17.47 -2.01 13.62
C THR A 39 17.28 -0.77 12.73
N PRO A 40 17.44 0.46 13.24
CA PRO A 40 17.41 1.66 12.39
C PRO A 40 18.42 1.62 11.23
N GLU A 41 19.53 0.89 11.41
CA GLU A 41 20.64 0.78 10.46
C GLU A 41 20.65 -0.52 9.65
N SER A 42 19.72 -1.45 9.90
CA SER A 42 19.68 -2.74 9.19
C SER A 42 19.15 -2.58 7.76
N ASP A 43 19.66 -3.39 6.83
CA ASP A 43 19.09 -3.51 5.49
C ASP A 43 17.61 -3.91 5.54
N TYR A 44 16.82 -3.41 4.58
CA TYR A 44 15.42 -3.77 4.46
C TYR A 44 15.25 -5.15 3.83
N GLU A 45 14.55 -6.02 4.55
CA GLU A 45 14.12 -7.29 4.01
C GLU A 45 12.68 -7.18 3.50
N ASN A 46 12.44 -7.60 2.25
CA ASN A 46 11.08 -7.65 1.71
C ASN A 46 10.23 -8.69 2.47
N ILE A 47 8.98 -8.34 2.77
CA ILE A 47 8.06 -9.19 3.51
C ILE A 47 6.70 -9.27 2.82
N SER A 48 5.95 -10.33 3.09
CA SER A 48 4.55 -10.37 2.64
C SER A 48 3.71 -9.39 3.45
N THR A 49 2.88 -8.60 2.78
CA THR A 49 2.04 -7.55 3.38
C THR A 49 0.70 -7.48 2.67
N THR A 50 -0.38 -7.40 3.44
CA THR A 50 -1.73 -7.18 2.89
C THR A 50 -2.06 -5.70 2.98
N PHE A 51 -2.40 -5.10 1.86
CA PHE A 51 -2.87 -3.71 1.77
C PHE A 51 -4.38 -3.69 1.61
N LEU A 52 -5.05 -3.00 2.53
CA LEU A 52 -6.47 -2.73 2.49
C LEU A 52 -6.69 -1.25 2.17
N LEU A 53 -7.58 -0.96 1.22
CA LEU A 53 -7.97 0.40 0.90
C LEU A 53 -9.44 0.59 1.24
N PHE A 54 -9.73 1.47 2.19
CA PHE A 54 -11.07 1.89 2.56
C PHE A 54 -11.35 3.25 1.94
N LYS A 55 -12.49 3.43 1.30
CA LYS A 55 -12.87 4.70 0.68
C LYS A 55 -12.94 5.81 1.73
N ALA A 56 -12.44 7.01 1.42
CA ALA A 56 -12.36 8.15 2.34
C ALA A 56 -12.76 9.50 1.71
N ASP A 57 -13.53 9.47 0.61
CA ASP A 57 -13.89 10.66 -0.19
C ASP A 57 -14.64 11.77 0.57
N ASN A 58 -15.23 11.47 1.73
CA ASN A 58 -16.03 12.40 2.54
C ASN A 58 -15.37 12.78 3.88
N ASN A 59 -14.04 12.82 3.94
CA ASN A 59 -13.28 12.98 5.19
C ASN A 59 -13.68 11.94 6.24
N GLU A 60 -13.91 10.70 5.80
CA GLU A 60 -14.25 9.61 6.71
C GLU A 60 -13.10 9.37 7.68
N GLU A 61 -13.40 9.33 8.98
CA GLU A 61 -12.40 9.09 10.02
C GLU A 61 -12.50 7.68 10.59
N PHE A 62 -11.36 7.01 10.72
CA PHE A 62 -11.26 5.63 11.20
C PHE A 62 -10.77 5.56 12.65
N ASP A 63 -11.35 4.65 13.43
CA ASP A 63 -11.01 4.43 14.85
C ASP A 63 -9.79 3.52 14.94
N VAL A 64 -8.61 4.13 14.86
CA VAL A 64 -7.31 3.46 14.99
C VAL A 64 -6.51 4.14 16.10
N LYS A 65 -5.90 3.33 16.98
CA LYS A 65 -5.15 3.83 18.13
C LYS A 65 -3.75 3.24 18.12
N LYS A 66 -2.75 4.11 18.21
CA LYS A 66 -1.36 3.71 18.47
C LYS A 66 -1.30 3.15 19.88
N GLN A 67 -0.61 2.02 20.05
CA GLN A 67 -0.44 1.40 21.34
C GLN A 67 1.02 1.00 21.51
N THR A 68 1.50 1.07 22.75
CA THR A 68 2.87 0.73 23.12
C THR A 68 2.86 -0.38 24.15
N PHE A 69 3.77 -1.34 24.04
CA PHE A 69 3.88 -2.48 24.94
C PHE A 69 5.22 -2.45 25.67
N SER A 70 5.20 -2.82 26.94
CA SER A 70 6.41 -3.04 27.74
C SER A 70 6.25 -4.38 28.45
N GLY A 71 7.13 -5.32 28.15
CA GLY A 71 7.08 -6.67 28.71
C GLY A 71 7.94 -7.64 27.92
N ASN A 72 7.74 -8.94 28.18
CA ASN A 72 8.44 -9.99 27.46
C ASN A 72 7.70 -10.36 26.16
N ILE A 73 8.39 -11.11 25.29
CA ILE A 73 7.85 -11.51 24.01
C ILE A 73 6.62 -12.44 24.11
N LEU A 74 6.54 -13.31 25.12
CA LEU A 74 5.41 -14.23 25.27
C LEU A 74 4.12 -13.47 25.56
N ASP A 75 4.20 -12.36 26.29
CA ASP A 75 3.04 -11.52 26.58
C ASP A 75 2.68 -10.61 25.40
N TYR A 76 3.68 -10.13 24.66
CA TYR A 76 3.47 -9.40 23.39
C TYR A 76 2.61 -10.21 22.41
N GLN A 77 2.88 -11.51 22.29
CA GLN A 77 2.17 -12.39 21.36
C GLN A 77 0.72 -12.69 21.76
N LYS A 78 0.35 -12.48 23.03
CA LYS A 78 -1.00 -12.69 23.53
C LYS A 78 -1.88 -11.44 23.41
N ILE A 79 -1.30 -10.29 23.04
CA ILE A 79 -2.05 -9.04 22.91
C ILE A 79 -3.19 -9.23 21.91
N GLN A 80 -4.39 -8.82 22.32
CA GLN A 80 -5.55 -8.74 21.44
C GLN A 80 -5.78 -7.28 21.06
N ASP A 81 -5.83 -7.01 19.77
CA ASP A 81 -6.19 -5.71 19.21
C ASP A 81 -7.50 -5.89 18.42
N GLU A 82 -8.56 -5.20 18.85
CA GLU A 82 -9.88 -5.26 18.19
C GLU A 82 -9.81 -4.78 16.73
N THR A 83 -9.04 -3.74 16.46
CA THR A 83 -8.82 -3.22 15.11
C THR A 83 -8.08 -4.25 14.27
N TRP A 84 -7.04 -4.89 14.80
CA TRP A 84 -6.36 -6.00 14.10
C TRP A 84 -7.33 -7.14 13.74
N ASN A 85 -8.19 -7.53 14.68
CA ASN A 85 -9.18 -8.58 14.45
C ASN A 85 -10.17 -8.21 13.33
N LEU A 86 -10.57 -6.95 13.23
CA LEU A 86 -11.39 -6.46 12.11
C LEU A 86 -10.60 -6.46 10.80
N LEU A 87 -9.36 -5.95 10.82
CA LEU A 87 -8.49 -5.87 9.65
C LEU A 87 -8.18 -7.26 9.06
N SER A 88 -8.01 -8.28 9.91
CA SER A 88 -7.85 -9.68 9.47
C SER A 88 -9.04 -10.21 8.65
N LYS A 89 -10.20 -9.56 8.75
CA LYS A 89 -11.42 -9.85 7.99
C LYS A 89 -11.69 -8.80 6.91
N SER A 90 -10.69 -7.99 6.56
CA SER A 90 -10.78 -6.88 5.62
C SER A 90 -11.82 -5.82 6.01
N LYS A 91 -11.99 -5.57 7.32
CA LYS A 91 -12.94 -4.61 7.89
C LYS A 91 -12.25 -3.59 8.77
N ILE A 92 -12.90 -2.45 8.97
CA ILE A 92 -12.47 -1.43 9.93
C ILE A 92 -13.66 -0.69 10.54
N LYS A 93 -13.47 -0.20 11.76
CA LYS A 93 -14.44 0.64 12.47
C LYS A 93 -14.16 2.12 12.19
N LYS A 94 -15.19 2.88 11.85
CA LYS A 94 -15.15 4.35 11.75
C LYS A 94 -15.33 4.98 13.13
N LYS A 95 -14.95 6.25 13.28
CA LYS A 95 -15.14 7.00 14.52
C LYS A 95 -16.61 7.16 14.93
N ASP A 96 -17.54 7.13 13.97
CA ASP A 96 -18.98 7.12 14.23
C ASP A 96 -19.51 5.77 14.76
N GLY A 97 -18.64 4.76 14.85
CA GLY A 97 -18.96 3.43 15.36
C GLY A 97 -19.36 2.41 14.29
N SER A 98 -19.62 2.83 13.05
CA SER A 98 -19.96 1.93 11.96
C SER A 98 -18.76 1.08 11.52
N ILE A 99 -19.02 -0.12 11.00
CA ILE A 99 -17.99 -1.02 10.48
C ILE A 99 -18.16 -1.11 8.97
N VAL A 100 -17.07 -0.95 8.22
CA VAL A 100 -17.06 -1.00 6.76
C VAL A 100 -16.04 -2.01 6.24
N ASP A 101 -16.33 -2.57 5.07
CA ASP A 101 -15.44 -3.45 4.32
C ASP A 101 -14.42 -2.66 3.49
N ALA A 102 -13.25 -3.25 3.27
CA ALA A 102 -12.24 -2.70 2.37
C ALA A 102 -12.77 -2.72 0.93
N THR A 103 -12.54 -1.63 0.20
CA THR A 103 -12.84 -1.56 -1.25
C THR A 103 -11.86 -2.40 -2.04
N TYR A 104 -10.59 -2.44 -1.61
CA TYR A 104 -9.56 -3.31 -2.17
C TYR A 104 -8.83 -4.06 -1.07
N SER A 105 -8.49 -5.32 -1.36
CA SER A 105 -7.60 -6.15 -0.54
C SER A 105 -6.53 -6.75 -1.45
N ILE A 106 -5.29 -6.30 -1.28
CA ILE A 106 -4.19 -6.57 -2.20
C ILE A 106 -3.05 -7.22 -1.42
N PHE A 107 -2.66 -8.42 -1.82
CA PHE A 107 -1.55 -9.14 -1.20
C PHE A 107 -0.23 -8.88 -1.96
N ALA A 108 0.72 -8.25 -1.29
CA ALA A 108 2.10 -8.13 -1.75
C ALA A 108 2.93 -9.27 -1.16
N SER A 109 3.63 -10.03 -2.01
CA SER A 109 4.38 -11.23 -1.61
C SER A 109 5.86 -10.95 -1.38
N SER A 110 6.44 -11.56 -0.35
CA SER A 110 7.89 -11.53 -0.06
C SER A 110 8.77 -12.17 -1.14
N ILE A 111 8.21 -13.01 -2.01
CA ILE A 111 8.99 -13.79 -2.99
C ILE A 111 9.30 -12.96 -4.26
N LYS A 112 8.51 -11.92 -4.52
CA LYS A 112 8.73 -11.07 -5.69
C LYS A 112 9.80 -10.03 -5.34
N ALA A 113 10.90 -10.05 -6.09
CA ALA A 113 11.95 -9.03 -6.01
C ALA A 113 11.51 -7.64 -6.54
N THR A 114 10.24 -7.51 -6.95
CA THR A 114 9.66 -6.29 -7.53
C THR A 114 8.36 -5.93 -6.82
N TYR A 115 7.91 -4.69 -7.03
CA TYR A 115 6.62 -4.22 -6.51
C TYR A 115 5.43 -5.09 -6.93
N THR A 116 4.41 -5.12 -6.07
CA THR A 116 3.08 -5.61 -6.45
C THR A 116 2.31 -4.46 -7.08
N SER A 117 1.96 -4.61 -8.35
CA SER A 117 1.13 -3.65 -9.09
C SER A 117 -0.35 -3.94 -8.87
N ALA A 118 -1.14 -2.89 -8.62
CA ALA A 118 -2.60 -2.97 -8.50
C ALA A 118 -3.27 -1.81 -9.24
N LYS A 119 -4.45 -2.09 -9.83
CA LYS A 119 -5.30 -1.10 -10.49
C LYS A 119 -6.44 -0.73 -9.56
N VAL A 120 -6.48 0.52 -9.15
CA VAL A 120 -7.46 1.06 -8.19
C VAL A 120 -8.15 2.27 -8.80
N LYS A 121 -9.39 2.54 -8.41
CA LYS A 121 -10.08 3.76 -8.85
C LYS A 121 -9.38 4.98 -8.25
N ILE A 122 -9.34 6.07 -9.00
CA ILE A 122 -8.90 7.38 -8.53
C ILE A 122 -9.83 7.83 -7.39
N GLY A 123 -9.25 8.36 -6.32
CA GLY A 123 -10.00 8.83 -5.16
C GLY A 123 -9.17 8.87 -3.89
N LYS A 124 -9.83 9.22 -2.78
CA LYS A 124 -9.22 9.28 -1.46
C LYS A 124 -9.47 7.98 -0.72
N TYR A 125 -8.42 7.43 -0.13
CA TYR A 125 -8.49 6.19 0.61
C TYR A 125 -7.80 6.31 1.95
N PHE A 126 -8.35 5.64 2.95
CA PHE A 126 -7.58 5.24 4.12
C PHE A 126 -6.93 3.90 3.81
N MET A 127 -5.62 3.92 3.62
CA MET A 127 -4.82 2.74 3.30
C MET A 127 -4.27 2.13 4.59
N VAL A 128 -4.41 0.82 4.72
CA VAL A 128 -3.87 0.04 5.84
C VAL A 128 -2.95 -1.03 5.28
N ALA A 129 -1.72 -1.11 5.79
CA ALA A 129 -0.79 -2.18 5.49
C ALA A 129 -0.63 -3.10 6.70
N ILE A 130 -0.82 -4.39 6.50
CA ILE A 130 -0.86 -5.41 7.56
C ILE A 130 0.31 -6.38 7.32
N TYR A 131 1.18 -6.52 8.33
CA TYR A 131 2.23 -7.54 8.29
C TYR A 131 1.61 -8.92 8.04
N SER A 132 2.03 -9.60 6.97
CA SER A 132 1.43 -10.86 6.51
C SER A 132 2.47 -11.95 6.18
N ASP A 133 3.72 -11.77 6.59
CA ASP A 133 4.79 -12.72 6.29
C ASP A 133 4.66 -14.04 7.04
N SER A 134 5.40 -15.05 6.59
CA SER A 134 5.35 -16.38 7.19
C SER A 134 5.66 -16.31 8.69
N LYS A 135 4.92 -17.08 9.49
CA LYS A 135 5.13 -17.18 10.94
C LYS A 135 6.24 -18.19 11.29
N THR A 136 7.37 -18.09 10.60
CA THR A 136 8.52 -18.98 10.80
C THR A 136 9.74 -18.18 11.29
N GLY A 137 10.55 -18.77 12.17
CA GLY A 137 11.76 -18.12 12.71
C GLY A 137 11.52 -17.18 13.89
N TYR A 138 12.37 -16.18 14.11
CA TYR A 138 12.26 -15.23 15.23
C TYR A 138 11.50 -13.95 14.83
N HIS A 139 11.41 -13.62 13.54
CA HIS A 139 10.90 -12.31 13.10
C HIS A 139 9.37 -12.20 13.17
N TRP A 140 8.64 -13.32 13.11
CA TRP A 140 7.18 -13.33 13.27
C TRP A 140 6.73 -12.99 14.69
N LEU A 141 7.64 -13.06 15.66
CA LEU A 141 7.36 -12.69 17.05
C LEU A 141 6.87 -11.23 17.15
N TYR A 142 7.19 -10.41 16.15
CA TYR A 142 6.87 -8.98 16.06
C TYR A 142 5.71 -8.65 15.10
N SER A 143 4.97 -9.66 14.60
CA SER A 143 4.05 -9.52 13.46
C SER A 143 2.73 -8.79 13.75
N ASN A 144 2.41 -8.50 15.01
CA ASN A 144 1.12 -7.92 15.41
C ASN A 144 1.10 -6.40 15.17
N LYS A 145 1.36 -5.98 13.94
CA LYS A 145 1.55 -4.57 13.54
C LYS A 145 0.89 -4.26 12.21
N TYR A 146 0.19 -3.14 12.15
CA TYR A 146 -0.33 -2.54 10.93
C TYR A 146 0.02 -1.05 10.87
N ALA A 147 0.30 -0.54 9.69
CA ALA A 147 0.46 0.90 9.46
C ALA A 147 -0.75 1.45 8.73
N CYS A 148 -1.05 2.72 8.91
CA CYS A 148 -2.13 3.36 8.16
C CYS A 148 -1.82 4.81 7.78
N GLN A 149 -2.38 5.23 6.65
CA GLN A 149 -2.28 6.60 6.15
C GLN A 149 -3.49 6.93 5.27
N TYR A 150 -3.85 8.22 5.22
CA TYR A 150 -4.75 8.71 4.18
C TYR A 150 -3.94 8.99 2.93
N VAL A 151 -4.41 8.47 1.80
CA VAL A 151 -3.79 8.66 0.49
C VAL A 151 -4.81 9.26 -0.47
N ASP A 152 -4.35 10.21 -1.26
CA ASP A 152 -5.07 10.69 -2.44
C ASP A 152 -4.43 10.01 -3.65
N ILE A 153 -5.21 9.22 -4.40
CA ILE A 153 -4.74 8.50 -5.58
C ILE A 153 -5.20 9.28 -6.81
N PRO A 154 -4.36 10.17 -7.37
CA PRO A 154 -4.69 10.93 -8.56
C PRO A 154 -4.43 10.11 -9.83
N TYR A 155 -4.94 10.60 -10.96
CA TYR A 155 -4.44 10.20 -12.27
C TYR A 155 -2.97 10.61 -12.42
N ARG A 156 -2.10 9.69 -12.81
CA ARG A 156 -0.68 9.94 -13.10
C ARG A 156 -0.08 8.91 -14.04
N TYR A 157 0.85 9.38 -14.88
CA TYR A 157 1.55 8.54 -15.87
C TYR A 157 2.42 7.47 -15.22
N ASN A 158 3.30 7.87 -14.28
CA ASN A 158 4.11 6.92 -13.50
C ASN A 158 3.32 6.49 -12.26
N PRO A 159 3.17 5.19 -11.94
CA PRO A 159 2.54 4.75 -10.71
C PRO A 159 3.18 5.34 -9.44
N TRP A 160 2.39 5.47 -8.37
CA TRP A 160 2.93 5.84 -7.05
C TRP A 160 3.36 4.56 -6.31
N ASP A 161 4.52 4.61 -5.66
CA ASP A 161 5.00 3.57 -4.74
C ASP A 161 4.53 3.81 -3.31
N TYR A 162 3.66 2.92 -2.83
CA TYR A 162 3.21 2.81 -1.45
C TYR A 162 3.92 1.65 -0.78
N SER A 163 5.12 1.95 -0.31
CA SER A 163 5.94 1.05 0.46
C SER A 163 5.83 1.36 1.94
N VAL A 164 5.85 0.32 2.76
CA VAL A 164 5.86 0.43 4.22
C VAL A 164 6.95 -0.44 4.80
N VAL A 165 7.51 -0.01 5.92
CA VAL A 165 8.47 -0.80 6.68
C VAL A 165 7.99 -1.02 8.11
N PHE A 166 8.01 -2.28 8.52
CA PHE A 166 7.64 -2.73 9.85
C PHE A 166 8.89 -2.92 10.71
N PRO A 167 8.95 -2.33 11.91
CA PRO A 167 10.05 -2.57 12.82
C PRO A 167 9.89 -3.92 13.52
N CYS A 168 10.99 -4.66 13.66
CA CYS A 168 11.06 -5.88 14.47
C CYS A 168 11.32 -5.57 15.95
N ASP A 169 10.47 -4.74 16.56
CA ASP A 169 10.55 -4.35 17.98
C ASP A 169 9.36 -4.86 18.80
N LEU A 170 9.50 -4.90 20.13
CA LEU A 170 8.40 -5.21 21.05
C LEU A 170 7.60 -3.99 21.49
N HIS A 171 8.20 -2.80 21.40
CA HIS A 171 7.61 -1.57 21.92
C HIS A 171 6.31 -1.21 21.20
N ASN A 172 6.25 -1.44 19.89
CA ASN A 172 5.15 -1.09 19.03
C ASN A 172 4.25 -2.31 18.79
N TYR A 173 2.95 -2.15 18.97
CA TYR A 173 1.95 -3.14 18.57
C TYR A 173 0.69 -2.46 18.05
N GLY A 174 -0.11 -3.21 17.28
CA GLY A 174 -1.30 -2.66 16.65
C GLY A 174 -0.90 -1.61 15.62
N LYS A 175 -1.48 -0.40 15.73
CA LYS A 175 -1.16 0.69 14.81
C LYS A 175 0.27 1.20 15.05
N ILE A 176 1.10 1.12 14.02
CA ILE A 176 2.39 1.80 13.93
C ILE A 176 2.32 2.99 12.96
N GLU A 177 3.35 3.84 12.97
CA GLU A 177 3.47 4.89 11.97
C GLU A 177 3.68 4.31 10.57
N TRP A 178 3.27 5.03 9.53
CA TRP A 178 3.65 4.65 8.18
C TRP A 178 5.04 5.20 7.89
N VAL A 179 6.04 4.32 7.75
CA VAL A 179 7.39 4.70 7.35
C VAL A 179 7.71 4.10 5.99
N SER A 180 8.00 4.99 5.04
CA SER A 180 8.42 4.62 3.69
C SER A 180 9.85 4.11 3.67
N TRP A 181 10.18 3.22 2.72
CA TRP A 181 11.52 2.62 2.61
C TRP A 181 12.64 3.65 2.41
N ASN A 182 12.35 4.81 1.82
CA ASN A 182 13.35 5.85 1.56
C ASN A 182 13.54 6.81 2.75
N GLN A 183 12.83 6.63 3.86
CA GLN A 183 12.92 7.52 5.02
C GLN A 183 14.03 7.05 5.97
N THR A 184 15.13 7.82 6.03
CA THR A 184 16.26 7.59 6.94
C THR A 184 16.68 8.91 7.60
N PRO A 185 17.01 8.95 8.91
CA PRO A 185 16.93 7.83 9.87
C PRO A 185 15.48 7.47 10.24
N TYR A 186 15.30 6.28 10.83
CA TYR A 186 14.00 5.80 11.28
C TYR A 186 13.40 6.67 12.39
N PRO A 187 12.07 6.92 12.40
CA PRO A 187 11.39 7.56 13.52
C PRO A 187 11.04 6.60 14.67
N TYR A 188 11.38 5.30 14.58
CA TYR A 188 11.07 4.34 15.64
C TYR A 188 12.16 4.30 16.72
N GLU A 189 11.74 4.28 17.98
CA GLU A 189 12.58 3.82 19.08
C GLU A 189 12.54 2.29 19.08
N PHE A 190 13.65 1.65 18.69
CA PHE A 190 13.76 0.20 18.67
C PHE A 190 14.10 -0.29 20.09
N GLU A 191 13.12 -0.87 20.77
CA GLU A 191 13.37 -1.63 22.00
C GLU A 191 13.35 -3.13 21.71
N PHE A 192 14.52 -3.75 21.87
CA PHE A 192 14.65 -5.20 21.89
C PHE A 192 14.42 -5.71 23.32
N SER A 193 13.89 -6.93 23.47
CA SER A 193 13.78 -7.54 24.79
C SER A 193 15.14 -7.56 25.48
N LYS A 194 15.19 -7.09 26.74
CA LYS A 194 16.29 -7.40 27.65
C LYS A 194 16.33 -8.88 27.98
#